data_AF-A0A7S0XLL8-F1
#
_entry.id   AF-A0A7S0XLL8-F1
#
_cell.length_a   1.000
_cell.length_b   1.000
_cell.length_c   1.000
_cell.angle_alpha   90.00
_cell.angle_beta   90.00
_cell.angle_gamma   90.00
#
_symmetry.space_group_name_H-M   'P 1'
#
loop_
_entity.id
_entity.type
_entity.pdbx_description
1 polymer ?
#
loop_
_entity_poly.entity_id
_entity_poly.type
_entity_poly.pdbx_seq_one_letter_code
_entity_poly.pdbx_strand_id
1 'polypeptide(L)'
;MSGGGVTEALTPLEAVRVKLMDQPFTVDCCTVEKFRAAREWLEQSGGGATAVRDALRVEGVVEAAGDALALGVKPFNVFARLAGGVMPNPVDQSVLGKHGGEFVVCHNRPENDADWEDATKVATASMAGPDPKEIGGLPGHVFITCKDMRWDRFNVLVMGMEGTPVRSDGDANASGDGAATASGAAPAVAAAVAFTEARAFLQRLEAAARSYVAARGWDLSTTGMFFHVYPLCSVNSLHMHIVNLARKGPALHHHAHKNMPLADVLTAFLP
;
A
#
# COMPACT_ATOMS: atom_id res chain seq x y z
N MET A 1 -32.80 -13.98 33.13
CA MET A 1 -31.54 -13.23 33.24
C MET A 1 -31.13 -12.85 31.82
N SER A 2 -31.41 -11.62 31.41
CA SER A 2 -31.04 -11.09 30.10
C SER A 2 -29.55 -10.78 30.09
N GLY A 3 -28.79 -11.55 29.31
CA GLY A 3 -27.37 -11.28 29.07
C GLY A 3 -27.25 -9.99 28.27
N GLY A 4 -26.94 -8.89 28.96
CA GLY A 4 -26.52 -7.65 28.33
C GLY A 4 -25.15 -7.87 27.68
N GLY A 5 -25.13 -8.08 26.38
CA GLY A 5 -23.89 -8.03 25.60
C GLY A 5 -23.33 -6.62 25.70
N VAL A 6 -22.18 -6.48 26.34
CA VAL A 6 -21.41 -5.23 26.29
C VAL A 6 -20.94 -5.09 24.84
N THR A 7 -21.57 -4.22 24.07
CA THR A 7 -21.02 -3.77 22.79
C THR A 7 -19.75 -2.98 23.10
N GLU A 8 -18.58 -3.60 22.89
CA GLU A 8 -17.32 -2.86 22.93
C GLU A 8 -17.39 -1.70 21.93
N ALA A 9 -16.98 -0.51 22.37
CA ALA A 9 -16.94 0.65 21.51
C ALA A 9 -15.88 0.42 20.42
N LEU A 10 -16.25 0.66 19.16
CA LEU A 10 -15.30 0.62 18.04
C LEU A 10 -14.13 1.56 18.32
N THR A 11 -12.92 1.12 18.01
CA THR A 11 -11.77 2.02 17.96
C THR A 11 -11.97 3.11 16.91
N PRO A 12 -11.28 4.25 16.98
CA PRO A 12 -11.36 5.29 15.95
C PRO A 12 -11.05 4.79 14.53
N LEU A 13 -10.07 3.88 14.39
CA LEU A 13 -9.75 3.29 13.09
C LEU A 13 -10.85 2.35 12.60
N GLU A 14 -11.41 1.53 13.48
CA GLU A 14 -12.57 0.71 13.13
C GLU A 14 -13.79 1.57 12.78
N ALA A 15 -14.01 2.70 13.47
CA ALA A 15 -15.10 3.60 13.16
C ALA A 15 -14.94 4.25 11.77
N VAL A 16 -13.74 4.72 11.41
CA VAL A 16 -13.43 5.22 10.06
C VAL A 16 -13.59 4.10 9.04
N ARG A 17 -13.08 2.90 9.36
CA ARG A 17 -13.17 1.71 8.50
C ARG A 17 -14.61 1.29 8.26
N VAL A 18 -15.45 1.22 9.28
CA VAL A 18 -16.88 0.86 9.17
C VAL A 18 -17.60 1.86 8.28
N LYS A 19 -17.43 3.17 8.53
CA LYS A 19 -18.05 4.21 7.69
C LYS A 19 -17.62 4.13 6.23
N LEU A 20 -16.35 3.83 5.99
CA LEU A 20 -15.85 3.57 4.63
C LEU A 20 -16.48 2.31 4.06
N MET A 21 -16.48 1.19 4.80
CA MET A 21 -17.03 -0.09 4.37
C MET A 21 -18.53 -0.05 4.06
N ASP A 22 -19.27 0.90 4.64
CA ASP A 22 -20.68 1.16 4.35
C ASP A 22 -20.91 1.85 2.99
N GLN A 23 -19.84 2.28 2.31
CA GLN A 23 -19.96 2.94 1.02
C GLN A 23 -20.05 1.94 -0.15
N PRO A 24 -20.76 2.26 -1.24
CA PRO A 24 -20.87 1.37 -2.39
C PRO A 24 -19.53 1.01 -3.04
N PHE A 25 -18.53 1.90 -2.97
CA PHE A 25 -17.22 1.70 -3.59
C PHE A 25 -16.27 0.78 -2.80
N THR A 26 -16.57 0.46 -1.54
CA THR A 26 -15.69 -0.36 -0.69
C THR A 26 -15.99 -1.84 -0.75
N VAL A 27 -17.08 -2.26 -1.39
CA VAL A 27 -17.29 -3.70 -1.68
C VAL A 27 -16.27 -4.16 -2.71
N ASP A 28 -15.93 -3.29 -3.66
CA ASP A 28 -15.00 -3.56 -4.73
C ASP A 28 -14.28 -2.30 -5.25
N CYS A 29 -13.21 -1.87 -4.58
CA CYS A 29 -12.41 -0.73 -5.00
C CYS A 29 -11.32 -1.17 -6.00
N CYS A 30 -11.72 -1.48 -7.23
CA CYS A 30 -10.82 -1.97 -8.29
C CYS A 30 -10.97 -1.26 -9.65
N THR A 31 -11.62 -0.10 -9.70
CA THR A 31 -11.71 0.75 -10.91
C THR A 31 -11.38 2.21 -10.59
N VAL A 32 -11.04 2.99 -11.62
CA VAL A 32 -10.74 4.44 -11.51
C VAL A 32 -11.91 5.19 -10.87
N GLU A 33 -13.14 4.92 -11.29
CA GLU A 33 -14.35 5.61 -10.82
C GLU A 33 -14.58 5.36 -9.33
N LYS A 34 -14.45 4.11 -8.89
CA LYS A 34 -14.64 3.72 -7.49
C LYS A 34 -13.52 4.26 -6.60
N PHE A 35 -12.29 4.28 -7.11
CA PHE A 35 -11.17 4.88 -6.40
C PHE A 35 -11.34 6.40 -6.24
N ARG A 36 -11.77 7.10 -7.29
CA ARG A 36 -12.10 8.54 -7.21
C ARG A 36 -13.25 8.81 -6.24
N ALA A 37 -14.33 8.01 -6.30
CA ALA A 37 -15.44 8.11 -5.37
C ALA A 37 -14.99 7.89 -3.91
N ALA A 38 -14.05 6.97 -3.68
CA ALA A 38 -13.48 6.73 -2.36
C ALA A 38 -12.72 7.93 -1.82
N ARG A 39 -11.89 8.57 -2.66
CA ARG A 39 -11.16 9.78 -2.30
C ARG A 39 -12.09 10.96 -2.03
N GLU A 40 -13.05 11.19 -2.93
CA GLU A 40 -14.04 12.25 -2.80
C GLU A 40 -14.86 12.11 -1.50
N TRP A 41 -15.33 10.91 -1.20
CA TRP A 41 -16.04 10.65 0.04
C TRP A 41 -15.16 10.92 1.27
N LEU A 42 -13.89 10.49 1.23
CA LEU A 42 -12.97 10.71 2.33
C LEU A 42 -12.74 12.21 2.58
N GLU A 43 -12.60 13.01 1.52
CA GLU A 43 -12.47 14.48 1.60
C GLU A 43 -13.73 15.15 2.18
N GLN A 44 -14.90 14.80 1.66
CA GLN A 44 -16.15 15.51 1.98
C GLN A 44 -16.80 15.04 3.29
N SER A 45 -16.72 13.74 3.59
CA SER A 45 -17.50 13.09 4.66
C SER A 45 -16.64 12.33 5.65
N GLY A 46 -15.45 11.87 5.24
CA GLY A 46 -14.56 11.05 6.07
C GLY A 46 -13.58 11.83 6.94
N GLY A 47 -13.54 13.16 6.85
CA GLY A 47 -12.59 14.01 7.60
C GLY A 47 -11.20 14.10 6.96
N GLY A 48 -11.07 13.68 5.70
CA GLY A 48 -9.86 13.74 4.90
C GLY A 48 -8.75 12.79 5.37
N ALA A 49 -7.54 13.00 4.85
CA ALA A 49 -6.39 12.19 5.19
C ALA A 49 -5.99 12.34 6.68
N THR A 50 -6.25 13.50 7.27
CA THR A 50 -5.98 13.79 8.70
C THR A 50 -6.75 12.85 9.63
N ALA A 51 -8.04 12.60 9.36
CA ALA A 51 -8.84 11.67 10.16
C ALA A 51 -8.29 10.23 10.10
N VAL A 52 -7.79 9.80 8.93
CA VAL A 52 -7.13 8.50 8.77
C VAL A 52 -5.84 8.45 9.57
N ARG A 53 -4.98 9.47 9.49
CA ARG A 53 -3.74 9.56 10.28
C ARG A 53 -4.01 9.45 11.77
N ASP A 54 -4.96 10.24 12.27
CA ASP A 54 -5.25 10.30 13.70
C ASP A 54 -5.80 8.96 14.19
N ALA A 55 -6.63 8.29 13.40
CA ALA A 55 -7.07 6.94 13.67
C ALA A 55 -5.90 5.93 13.69
N LEU A 56 -4.97 6.01 12.73
CA LEU A 56 -3.76 5.16 12.72
C LEU A 56 -2.85 5.41 13.95
N ARG A 57 -2.80 6.64 14.47
CA ARG A 57 -2.06 6.98 15.70
C ARG A 57 -2.68 6.36 16.94
N VAL A 58 -4.01 6.41 17.07
CA VAL A 58 -4.70 5.78 18.21
C VAL A 58 -4.42 4.28 18.26
N GLU A 59 -4.36 3.62 17.10
CA GLU A 59 -4.03 2.19 17.00
C GLU A 59 -2.54 1.87 17.13
N GLY A 60 -1.68 2.89 17.28
CA GLY A 60 -0.23 2.71 17.32
C GLY A 60 0.38 2.24 16.00
N VAL A 61 -0.35 2.32 14.88
CA VAL A 61 0.20 2.06 13.54
C VAL A 61 1.13 3.20 13.11
N VAL A 62 0.81 4.43 13.52
CA VAL A 62 1.66 5.61 13.39
C VAL A 62 2.16 5.99 14.78
N GLU A 63 3.41 6.42 14.87
CA GLU A 63 4.02 6.85 16.13
C GLU A 63 3.25 8.03 16.75
N ALA A 64 3.03 7.99 18.06
CA ALA A 64 2.20 9.00 18.74
C ALA A 64 2.77 10.44 18.61
N ALA A 65 4.10 10.57 18.62
CA ALA A 65 4.80 11.84 18.54
C ALA A 65 5.30 12.19 17.12
N GLY A 66 5.05 11.33 16.14
CA GLY A 66 5.65 11.42 14.81
C GLY A 66 4.65 11.23 13.68
N ASP A 67 5.16 11.35 12.46
CA ASP A 67 4.43 11.07 11.22
C ASP A 67 4.90 9.76 10.57
N ALA A 68 5.67 8.93 11.28
CA ALA A 68 6.19 7.66 10.80
C ALA A 68 5.32 6.47 11.24
N LEU A 69 5.29 5.41 10.42
CA LEU A 69 4.74 4.10 10.76
C LEU A 69 5.59 3.48 11.87
N ALA A 70 4.90 2.92 12.87
CA ALA A 70 5.56 2.23 13.97
C ALA A 70 6.23 0.94 13.48
N LEU A 71 7.49 0.75 13.90
CA LEU A 71 8.28 -0.44 13.61
C LEU A 71 8.19 -1.51 14.72
N GLY A 72 7.29 -1.31 15.67
CA GLY A 72 7.04 -2.21 16.79
C GLY A 72 6.49 -3.58 16.37
N VAL A 73 6.31 -4.47 17.35
CA VAL A 73 5.67 -5.79 17.13
C VAL A 73 4.17 -5.75 17.40
N LYS A 74 3.64 -4.63 17.90
CA LYS A 74 2.23 -4.40 18.23
C LYS A 74 1.88 -2.94 17.88
N PRO A 75 1.05 -2.69 16.85
CA PRO A 75 0.57 -3.67 15.86
C PRO A 75 1.72 -4.23 15.02
N PHE A 76 1.61 -5.49 14.58
CA PHE A 76 2.63 -6.10 13.72
C PHE A 76 2.42 -5.69 12.26
N ASN A 77 3.40 -5.01 11.69
CA ASN A 77 3.39 -4.61 10.28
C ASN A 77 4.63 -5.15 9.57
N VAL A 78 4.46 -6.21 8.77
CA VAL A 78 5.59 -6.89 8.11
C VAL A 78 6.33 -5.97 7.15
N PHE A 79 5.62 -5.19 6.32
CA PHE A 79 6.26 -4.37 5.29
C PHE A 79 6.99 -3.19 5.90
N ALA A 80 6.39 -2.51 6.88
CA ALA A 80 7.08 -1.43 7.60
C ALA A 80 8.35 -1.93 8.29
N ARG A 81 8.29 -3.10 8.94
CA ARG A 81 9.45 -3.70 9.63
C ARG A 81 10.57 -4.11 8.68
N LEU A 82 10.24 -4.70 7.54
CA LEU A 82 11.22 -5.06 6.50
C LEU A 82 11.85 -3.81 5.88
N ALA A 83 11.04 -2.81 5.56
CA ALA A 83 11.48 -1.57 4.93
C ALA A 83 12.31 -0.68 5.88
N GLY A 84 11.93 -0.64 7.16
CA GLY A 84 12.65 0.07 8.22
C GLY A 84 13.87 -0.67 8.76
N GLY A 85 14.20 -1.87 8.23
CA GLY A 85 15.42 -2.60 8.57
C GLY A 85 15.44 -3.25 9.97
N VAL A 86 14.29 -3.31 10.67
CA VAL A 86 14.17 -3.95 12.00
C VAL A 86 13.77 -5.42 11.92
N MET A 87 13.51 -5.93 10.71
CA MET A 87 13.24 -7.33 10.43
C MET A 87 14.10 -7.77 9.22
N PRO A 88 14.80 -8.91 9.29
CA PRO A 88 15.55 -9.42 8.16
C PRO A 88 14.66 -9.68 6.95
N ASN A 89 15.10 -9.23 5.77
CA ASN A 89 14.44 -9.52 4.50
C ASN A 89 15.30 -10.54 3.71
N PRO A 90 14.83 -11.78 3.49
CA PRO A 90 15.61 -12.81 2.81
C PRO A 90 15.69 -12.62 1.29
N VAL A 91 15.04 -11.59 0.74
CA VAL A 91 15.01 -11.32 -0.70
C VAL A 91 16.25 -10.54 -1.12
N ASP A 92 16.92 -10.96 -2.19
CA ASP A 92 18.00 -10.20 -2.82
C ASP A 92 17.47 -8.86 -3.35
N GLN A 93 17.85 -7.77 -2.68
CA GLN A 93 17.42 -6.42 -3.04
C GLN A 93 18.20 -5.82 -4.23
N SER A 94 19.31 -6.44 -4.64
CA SER A 94 20.10 -5.97 -5.79
C SER A 94 19.29 -5.97 -7.09
N VAL A 95 18.24 -6.79 -7.15
CA VAL A 95 17.24 -6.89 -8.24
C VAL A 95 16.56 -5.55 -8.57
N LEU A 96 16.48 -4.62 -7.60
CA LEU A 96 15.90 -3.28 -7.82
C LEU A 96 16.88 -2.29 -8.47
N GLY A 97 18.17 -2.62 -8.56
CA GLY A 97 19.21 -1.75 -9.08
C GLY A 97 19.19 -0.37 -8.42
N LYS A 98 19.14 0.70 -9.24
CA LYS A 98 19.11 2.09 -8.76
C LYS A 98 17.90 2.43 -7.86
N HIS A 99 16.84 1.63 -7.90
CA HIS A 99 15.62 1.86 -7.11
C HIS A 99 15.71 1.31 -5.69
N GLY A 100 16.72 0.47 -5.39
CA GLY A 100 16.92 -0.11 -4.06
C GLY A 100 17.23 0.91 -2.95
N GLY A 101 17.53 2.15 -3.30
CA GLY A 101 17.64 3.25 -2.34
C GLY A 101 16.30 3.71 -1.75
N GLU A 102 15.20 3.61 -2.51
CA GLU A 102 13.87 4.11 -2.12
C GLU A 102 12.89 2.96 -1.80
N PHE A 103 13.06 1.81 -2.46
CA PHE A 103 12.10 0.70 -2.40
C PHE A 103 12.73 -0.61 -1.90
N VAL A 104 11.85 -1.52 -1.48
CA VAL A 104 12.20 -2.86 -0.98
C VAL A 104 11.24 -3.87 -1.59
N VAL A 105 11.77 -4.99 -2.11
CA VAL A 105 10.97 -6.15 -2.53
C VAL A 105 10.80 -7.08 -1.33
N CYS A 106 9.58 -7.54 -1.09
CA CYS A 106 9.23 -8.50 -0.06
C CYS A 106 8.54 -9.71 -0.70
N HIS A 107 8.79 -10.91 -0.16
CA HIS A 107 8.02 -12.10 -0.50
C HIS A 107 6.87 -12.29 0.48
N ASN A 108 5.88 -13.07 0.06
CA ASN A 108 4.88 -13.57 0.99
C ASN A 108 5.52 -14.57 1.97
N ARG A 109 4.72 -15.07 2.91
CA ARG A 109 5.17 -16.19 3.74
C ARG A 109 5.32 -17.44 2.87
N PRO A 110 6.35 -18.28 3.09
CA PRO A 110 6.57 -19.48 2.29
C PRO A 110 5.36 -20.41 2.22
N GLU A 111 4.57 -20.52 3.29
CA GLU A 111 3.34 -21.29 3.32
C GLU A 111 2.28 -20.77 2.32
N ASN A 112 2.13 -19.45 2.21
CA ASN A 112 1.19 -18.84 1.26
C ASN A 112 1.66 -19.01 -0.18
N ASP A 113 2.98 -18.99 -0.42
CA ASP A 113 3.56 -19.28 -1.73
C ASP A 113 3.39 -20.75 -2.13
N ALA A 114 3.49 -21.68 -1.17
CA ALA A 114 3.25 -23.11 -1.41
C ALA A 114 1.77 -23.41 -1.73
N ASP A 115 0.85 -22.64 -1.14
CA ASP A 115 -0.60 -22.80 -1.27
C ASP A 115 -1.20 -22.10 -2.50
N TRP A 116 -0.38 -21.59 -3.43
CA TRP A 116 -0.84 -20.72 -4.54
C TRP A 116 -1.90 -21.36 -5.48
N GLU A 117 -1.95 -22.69 -5.60
CA GLU A 117 -2.97 -23.44 -6.38
C GLU A 117 -4.16 -23.90 -5.53
N ASP A 118 -4.09 -23.79 -4.20
CA ASP A 118 -5.12 -24.30 -3.31
C ASP A 118 -6.35 -23.37 -3.27
N ALA A 119 -7.39 -23.77 -4.00
CA ALA A 119 -8.65 -23.05 -4.07
C ALA A 119 -9.39 -22.91 -2.73
N THR A 120 -9.02 -23.69 -1.71
CA THR A 120 -9.59 -23.57 -0.35
C THR A 120 -8.90 -22.52 0.50
N LYS A 121 -7.73 -22.02 0.07
CA LYS A 121 -6.87 -21.07 0.79
C LYS A 121 -6.76 -19.71 0.11
N VAL A 122 -7.68 -19.40 -0.80
CA VAL A 122 -7.65 -18.19 -1.64
C VAL A 122 -7.57 -16.86 -0.87
N ALA A 123 -7.95 -16.83 0.40
CA ALA A 123 -7.89 -15.63 1.23
C ALA A 123 -6.47 -15.25 1.68
N THR A 124 -5.52 -16.21 1.67
CA THR A 124 -4.16 -16.02 2.17
C THR A 124 -3.09 -16.44 1.16
N ALA A 125 -3.40 -17.38 0.28
CA ALA A 125 -2.50 -17.89 -0.74
C ALA A 125 -1.98 -16.78 -1.67
N SER A 126 -0.77 -16.99 -2.19
CA SER A 126 -0.17 -16.11 -3.19
C SER A 126 -0.96 -16.14 -4.50
N MET A 127 -1.04 -14.98 -5.18
CA MET A 127 -1.86 -14.80 -6.39
C MET A 127 -1.25 -15.43 -7.65
N ALA A 128 0.01 -15.85 -7.59
CA ALA A 128 0.68 -16.52 -8.69
C ALA A 128 1.73 -17.50 -8.16
N GLY A 129 1.91 -18.59 -8.90
CA GLY A 129 2.87 -19.64 -8.61
C GLY A 129 4.31 -19.25 -8.90
N PRO A 130 5.28 -20.01 -8.37
CA PRO A 130 6.69 -19.71 -8.55
C PRO A 130 7.11 -19.83 -10.01
N ASP A 131 8.21 -19.15 -10.32
CA ASP A 131 8.94 -19.35 -11.56
C ASP A 131 9.33 -20.83 -11.76
N PRO A 132 9.58 -21.27 -13.01
CA PRO A 132 10.22 -22.56 -13.25
C PRO A 132 11.51 -22.72 -12.43
N LYS A 133 11.79 -23.95 -11.97
CA LYS A 133 12.96 -24.25 -11.13
C LYS A 133 14.27 -23.92 -11.84
N GLU A 134 14.27 -24.04 -13.16
CA GLU A 134 15.41 -23.81 -14.06
C GLU A 134 15.87 -22.34 -14.05
N ILE A 135 14.99 -21.40 -13.67
CA ILE A 135 15.29 -19.97 -13.57
C ILE A 135 15.25 -19.44 -12.13
N GLY A 136 15.31 -20.35 -11.14
CA GLY A 136 15.48 -20.02 -9.72
C GLY A 136 14.31 -20.35 -8.82
N GLY A 137 13.14 -20.71 -9.37
CA GLY A 137 11.99 -21.15 -8.56
C GLY A 137 11.43 -20.10 -7.60
N LEU A 138 11.73 -18.82 -7.82
CA LEU A 138 11.32 -17.73 -6.94
C LEU A 138 9.81 -17.47 -7.05
N PRO A 139 9.15 -16.92 -6.00
CA PRO A 139 7.70 -16.68 -6.02
C PRO A 139 7.22 -15.81 -7.19
N GLY A 140 6.08 -16.16 -7.78
CA GLY A 140 5.43 -15.40 -8.86
C GLY A 140 4.57 -14.25 -8.38
N HIS A 141 4.36 -14.13 -7.07
CA HIS A 141 3.67 -13.01 -6.43
C HIS A 141 4.60 -12.44 -5.35
N VAL A 142 4.97 -11.18 -5.51
CA VAL A 142 5.78 -10.43 -4.54
C VAL A 142 5.16 -9.08 -4.24
N PHE A 143 5.75 -8.36 -3.30
CA PHE A 143 5.34 -7.02 -2.92
C PHE A 143 6.50 -6.05 -3.09
N ILE A 144 6.23 -4.83 -3.51
CA ILE A 144 7.18 -3.72 -3.41
C ILE A 144 6.62 -2.69 -2.44
N THR A 145 7.42 -2.31 -1.45
CA THR A 145 7.13 -1.27 -0.45
C THR A 145 8.22 -0.19 -0.50
N CYS A 146 8.06 0.89 0.26
CA CYS A 146 9.02 2.00 0.32
C CYS A 146 9.74 2.07 1.66
N LYS A 147 10.99 2.55 1.66
CA LYS A 147 11.78 2.79 2.89
C LYS A 147 11.37 4.04 3.67
N ASP A 148 10.70 4.96 3.00
CA ASP A 148 10.10 6.12 3.65
C ASP A 148 8.89 5.67 4.47
N MET A 149 9.04 5.72 5.79
CA MET A 149 8.03 5.26 6.75
C MET A 149 6.95 6.31 7.04
N ARG A 150 6.90 7.43 6.33
CA ARG A 150 5.84 8.41 6.58
C ARG A 150 4.44 7.85 6.32
N TRP A 151 3.51 8.19 7.21
CA TRP A 151 2.16 7.65 7.23
C TRP A 151 1.41 7.96 5.94
N ASP A 152 1.62 9.12 5.31
CA ASP A 152 0.85 9.53 4.13
C ASP A 152 1.17 8.67 2.89
N ARG A 153 2.21 7.83 2.96
CA ARG A 153 2.54 6.83 1.95
C ARG A 153 1.95 5.45 2.26
N PHE A 154 1.29 5.24 3.40
CA PHE A 154 0.84 3.90 3.81
C PHE A 154 -0.18 3.27 2.85
N ASN A 155 -0.99 4.08 2.16
CA ASN A 155 -1.96 3.59 1.20
C ASN A 155 -2.23 4.64 0.11
N VAL A 156 -2.40 4.18 -1.12
CA VAL A 156 -2.64 5.04 -2.29
C VAL A 156 -3.92 5.88 -2.17
N LEU A 157 -4.89 5.46 -1.34
CA LEU A 157 -6.10 6.24 -1.10
C LEU A 157 -5.78 7.65 -0.57
N VAL A 158 -4.84 7.78 0.38
CA VAL A 158 -4.58 9.04 1.08
C VAL A 158 -3.52 9.92 0.42
N MET A 159 -2.69 9.34 -0.46
CA MET A 159 -1.56 10.05 -1.05
C MET A 159 -2.01 11.32 -1.79
N GLY A 160 -1.33 12.43 -1.52
CA GLY A 160 -1.58 13.71 -2.20
C GLY A 160 -2.92 14.36 -1.88
N MET A 161 -3.65 13.90 -0.86
CA MET A 161 -4.85 14.58 -0.36
C MET A 161 -4.49 15.78 0.52
N GLU A 162 -5.43 16.70 0.72
CA GLU A 162 -5.28 17.75 1.72
C GLU A 162 -4.98 17.18 3.12
N GLY A 163 -4.05 17.80 3.83
CA GLY A 163 -3.54 17.32 5.12
C GLY A 163 -2.35 16.36 5.02
N THR A 164 -1.95 15.94 3.81
CA THR A 164 -0.67 15.25 3.60
C THR A 164 0.50 16.24 3.49
N PRO A 165 1.71 15.90 3.97
CA PRO A 165 2.87 16.79 3.88
C PRO A 165 3.28 17.09 2.44
N VAL A 166 3.55 18.36 2.13
CA VAL A 166 4.18 18.79 0.87
C VAL A 166 5.69 18.55 0.94
N ARG A 167 6.28 18.02 -0.12
CA ARG A 167 7.73 17.75 -0.20
C ARG A 167 8.36 18.62 -1.28
N SER A 168 9.54 19.17 -0.99
CA SER A 168 10.47 19.62 -2.03
C SER A 168 11.19 18.41 -2.61
N ASP A 169 11.33 18.36 -3.93
CA ASP A 169 12.02 17.28 -4.63
C ASP A 169 13.43 17.04 -4.05
N GLY A 170 13.74 15.79 -3.67
CA GLY A 170 15.11 15.38 -3.30
C GLY A 170 15.28 14.60 -2.00
N ASP A 171 14.31 14.64 -1.09
CA ASP A 171 14.45 14.01 0.24
C ASP A 171 14.06 12.53 0.27
N ALA A 172 14.66 11.73 -0.62
CA ALA A 172 14.49 10.27 -0.62
C ALA A 172 15.11 9.59 0.62
N ASN A 173 15.79 10.35 1.51
CA ASN A 173 16.52 9.83 2.67
C ASN A 173 16.52 10.75 3.90
N ALA A 174 15.60 11.72 4.01
CA ALA A 174 15.56 12.57 5.21
C ALA A 174 15.04 11.76 6.41
N SER A 175 15.97 11.28 7.22
CA SER A 175 15.74 10.78 8.56
C SER A 175 15.00 11.83 9.40
N GLY A 176 13.78 11.50 9.83
CA GLY A 176 13.20 11.93 11.10
C GLY A 176 12.69 13.37 11.24
N ASP A 177 13.48 14.40 10.96
CA ASP A 177 13.31 15.66 11.71
C ASP A 177 12.99 16.91 10.87
N GLY A 178 12.39 16.77 9.69
CA GLY A 178 12.19 17.91 8.79
C GLY A 178 10.91 17.85 7.97
N ALA A 179 9.74 17.74 8.61
CA ALA A 179 8.53 18.24 7.97
C ALA A 179 8.66 19.77 7.88
N ALA A 180 9.31 20.26 6.82
CA ALA A 180 9.25 21.68 6.48
C ALA A 180 7.79 21.98 6.16
N THR A 181 7.07 22.54 7.13
CA THR A 181 5.83 23.24 6.85
C THR A 181 6.20 24.39 5.94
N ALA A 182 6.07 24.21 4.62
CA ALA A 182 6.06 25.31 3.67
C ALA A 182 4.78 26.13 3.93
N SER A 183 4.76 26.85 5.05
CA SER A 183 3.64 27.65 5.52
C SER A 183 3.64 29.00 4.80
N GLY A 184 3.29 28.96 3.51
CA GLY A 184 3.15 30.16 2.69
C GLY A 184 2.33 29.96 1.42
N ALA A 185 2.18 28.73 0.94
CA ALA A 185 1.30 28.43 -0.19
C ALA A 185 -0.17 28.41 0.26
N ALA A 186 -1.06 28.95 -0.57
CA ALA A 186 -2.50 28.80 -0.36
C ALA A 186 -2.88 27.31 -0.36
N PRO A 187 -3.89 26.86 0.41
CA PRO A 187 -4.25 25.44 0.57
C PRO A 187 -4.43 24.69 -0.76
N ALA A 188 -5.08 25.32 -1.75
CA ALA A 188 -5.26 24.73 -3.07
C ALA A 188 -3.94 24.48 -3.82
N VAL A 189 -2.95 25.36 -3.65
CA VAL A 189 -1.61 25.19 -4.25
C VAL A 189 -0.88 24.06 -3.55
N ALA A 190 -0.94 23.99 -2.21
CA ALA A 190 -0.32 22.92 -1.44
C ALA A 190 -0.91 21.54 -1.81
N ALA A 191 -2.23 21.43 -1.96
CA ALA A 191 -2.90 20.21 -2.40
C ALA A 191 -2.47 19.79 -3.81
N ALA A 192 -2.39 20.73 -4.76
CA ALA A 192 -1.92 20.44 -6.12
C ALA A 192 -0.46 19.94 -6.17
N VAL A 193 0.41 20.52 -5.33
CA VAL A 193 1.81 20.07 -5.21
C VAL A 193 1.87 18.67 -4.60
N ALA A 194 1.13 18.41 -3.52
CA ALA A 194 1.06 17.08 -2.90
C ALA A 194 0.53 16.01 -3.87
N PHE A 195 -0.48 16.35 -4.67
CA PHE A 195 -1.03 15.48 -5.70
C PHE A 195 -0.01 15.16 -6.81
N THR A 196 0.76 16.16 -7.23
CA THR A 196 1.83 15.99 -8.23
C THR A 196 2.96 15.12 -7.68
N GLU A 197 3.36 15.31 -6.42
CA GLU A 197 4.39 14.50 -5.77
C GLU A 197 3.95 13.04 -5.62
N ALA A 198 2.71 12.81 -5.17
CA ALA A 198 2.14 11.47 -5.04
C ALA A 198 2.20 10.70 -6.37
N ARG A 199 1.83 11.37 -7.47
CA ARG A 199 1.95 10.79 -8.81
C ARG A 199 3.40 10.49 -9.17
N ALA A 200 4.32 11.42 -8.94
CA ALA A 200 5.74 11.21 -9.23
C ALA A 200 6.33 10.04 -8.41
N PHE A 201 5.92 9.88 -7.16
CA PHE A 201 6.27 8.73 -6.31
C PHE A 201 5.76 7.42 -6.91
N LEU A 202 4.49 7.36 -7.31
CA LEU A 202 3.90 6.17 -7.94
C LEU A 202 4.60 5.79 -9.25
N GLN A 203 5.04 6.78 -10.04
CA GLN A 203 5.83 6.54 -11.26
C GLN A 203 7.23 5.97 -10.96
N ARG A 204 7.88 6.40 -9.85
CA ARG A 204 9.14 5.80 -9.42
C ARG A 204 8.96 4.37 -8.90
N LEU A 205 7.86 4.11 -8.19
CA LEU A 205 7.48 2.76 -7.76
C LEU A 205 7.16 1.85 -8.95
N GLU A 206 6.49 2.36 -9.99
CA GLU A 206 6.30 1.66 -11.26
C GLU A 206 7.64 1.30 -11.90
N ALA A 207 8.58 2.26 -11.98
CA ALA A 207 9.90 2.03 -12.54
C ALA A 207 10.70 0.96 -11.75
N ALA A 208 10.57 0.95 -10.42
CA ALA A 208 11.15 -0.09 -9.57
C ALA A 208 10.55 -1.47 -9.87
N ALA A 209 9.21 -1.55 -10.00
CA ALA A 209 8.52 -2.78 -10.37
C ALA A 209 8.93 -3.27 -11.76
N ARG A 210 9.01 -2.39 -12.75
CA ARG A 210 9.46 -2.74 -14.10
C ARG A 210 10.90 -3.26 -14.10
N SER A 211 11.77 -2.67 -13.29
CA SER A 211 13.16 -3.14 -13.12
C SER A 211 13.20 -4.55 -12.52
N TYR A 212 12.38 -4.80 -11.49
CA TYR A 212 12.24 -6.13 -10.90
C TYR A 212 11.73 -7.16 -11.91
N VAL A 213 10.67 -6.85 -12.64
CA VAL A 213 10.06 -7.72 -13.66
C VAL A 213 11.07 -8.07 -14.76
N ALA A 214 11.81 -7.07 -15.25
CA ALA A 214 12.85 -7.27 -16.25
C ALA A 214 13.98 -8.16 -15.72
N ALA A 215 14.45 -7.94 -14.48
CA ALA A 215 15.49 -8.76 -13.86
C ALA A 215 15.04 -10.22 -13.62
N ARG A 216 13.73 -10.43 -13.43
CA ARG A 216 13.12 -11.77 -13.31
C ARG A 216 12.85 -12.44 -14.67
N GLY A 217 13.08 -11.74 -15.79
CA GLY A 217 12.76 -12.26 -17.13
C GLY A 217 11.26 -12.43 -17.37
N TRP A 218 10.42 -11.76 -16.58
CA TRP A 218 8.97 -11.79 -16.75
C TRP A 218 8.56 -10.87 -17.91
N ASP A 219 7.49 -11.25 -18.61
CA ASP A 219 6.90 -10.37 -19.61
C ASP A 219 6.07 -9.28 -18.91
N LEU A 220 6.42 -8.02 -19.19
CA LEU A 220 5.69 -6.85 -18.69
C LEU A 220 4.24 -6.83 -19.16
N SER A 221 3.92 -7.37 -20.33
CA SER A 221 2.55 -7.41 -20.86
C SER A 221 1.64 -8.38 -20.11
N THR A 222 2.25 -9.35 -19.41
CA THR A 222 1.55 -10.36 -18.59
C THR A 222 1.91 -10.23 -17.10
N THR A 223 2.35 -9.05 -16.67
CA THR A 223 2.58 -8.74 -15.26
C THR A 223 1.49 -7.83 -14.71
N GLY A 224 0.84 -8.27 -13.64
CA GLY A 224 -0.10 -7.46 -12.88
C GLY A 224 0.60 -6.62 -11.81
N MET A 225 0.21 -5.36 -11.70
CA MET A 225 0.67 -4.44 -10.64
C MET A 225 -0.57 -3.86 -9.95
N PHE A 226 -0.80 -4.24 -8.69
CA PHE A 226 -2.04 -3.92 -7.98
C PHE A 226 -1.80 -3.32 -6.60
N PHE A 227 -2.71 -2.47 -6.16
CA PHE A 227 -2.86 -2.08 -4.76
C PHE A 227 -4.14 -2.64 -4.19
N HIS A 228 -4.13 -2.99 -2.92
CA HIS A 228 -5.36 -3.10 -2.13
C HIS A 228 -5.62 -1.74 -1.49
N VAL A 229 -6.67 -1.05 -1.95
CA VAL A 229 -7.02 0.29 -1.49
C VAL A 229 -7.62 0.20 -0.09
N TYR A 230 -7.27 1.12 0.81
CA TYR A 230 -7.88 1.20 2.13
C TYR A 230 -9.41 1.39 1.99
N PRO A 231 -10.25 0.71 2.78
CA PRO A 231 -9.94 -0.18 3.91
C PRO A 231 -9.82 -1.68 3.57
N LEU A 232 -9.67 -2.04 2.29
CA LEU A 232 -9.60 -3.43 1.82
C LEU A 232 -8.20 -4.06 1.92
N CYS A 233 -7.17 -3.25 2.23
CA CYS A 233 -5.85 -3.75 2.55
C CYS A 233 -5.83 -4.49 3.91
N SER A 234 -5.03 -5.54 3.99
CA SER A 234 -4.84 -6.31 5.23
C SER A 234 -3.73 -5.77 6.13
N VAL A 235 -2.85 -4.90 5.59
CA VAL A 235 -1.71 -4.32 6.30
C VAL A 235 -1.67 -2.81 6.04
N ASN A 236 -1.53 -2.01 7.10
CA ASN A 236 -1.49 -0.55 7.02
C ASN A 236 -0.07 -0.03 6.73
N SER A 237 0.43 -0.34 5.54
CA SER A 237 1.71 0.11 4.99
C SER A 237 1.67 -0.05 3.49
N LEU A 238 2.47 0.71 2.75
CA LEU A 238 2.51 0.58 1.31
C LEU A 238 2.91 -0.84 0.92
N HIS A 239 2.14 -1.49 0.05
CA HIS A 239 2.56 -2.73 -0.59
C HIS A 239 1.88 -2.84 -1.95
N MET A 240 2.66 -2.66 -3.01
CA MET A 240 2.21 -2.93 -4.37
C MET A 240 2.42 -4.42 -4.66
N HIS A 241 1.37 -5.12 -5.02
CA HIS A 241 1.42 -6.51 -5.46
C HIS A 241 1.98 -6.56 -6.88
N ILE A 242 3.04 -7.33 -7.09
CA ILE A 242 3.58 -7.65 -8.42
C ILE A 242 3.29 -9.13 -8.69
N VAL A 243 2.56 -9.42 -9.75
CA VAL A 243 1.99 -10.75 -10.02
C VAL A 243 2.34 -11.20 -11.43
N ASN A 244 2.99 -12.34 -11.56
CA ASN A 244 3.21 -13.02 -12.84
C ASN A 244 1.90 -13.68 -13.30
N LEU A 245 1.16 -13.02 -14.21
CA LEU A 245 -0.16 -13.50 -14.64
C LEU A 245 -0.09 -14.75 -15.50
N ALA A 246 1.06 -15.05 -16.09
CA ALA A 246 1.30 -16.33 -16.79
C ALA A 246 1.25 -17.53 -15.83
N ARG A 247 1.36 -17.29 -14.52
CA ARG A 247 1.33 -18.29 -13.44
C ARG A 247 0.21 -18.00 -12.43
N LYS A 248 -0.85 -17.30 -12.81
CA LYS A 248 -1.94 -16.91 -11.90
C LYS A 248 -2.59 -18.11 -11.19
N GLY A 249 -2.82 -17.96 -9.89
CA GLY A 249 -3.56 -18.90 -9.04
C GLY A 249 -4.98 -18.43 -8.72
N PRO A 250 -5.80 -19.25 -8.02
CA PRO A 250 -7.18 -18.92 -7.69
C PRO A 250 -7.33 -17.67 -6.80
N ALA A 251 -6.33 -17.36 -5.96
CA ALA A 251 -6.31 -16.18 -5.10
C ALA A 251 -6.37 -14.85 -5.89
N LEU A 252 -5.83 -14.81 -7.13
CA LEU A 252 -5.93 -13.63 -7.98
C LEU A 252 -7.39 -13.28 -8.28
N HIS A 253 -8.21 -14.28 -8.60
CA HIS A 253 -9.63 -14.09 -8.87
C HIS A 253 -10.40 -13.74 -7.60
N HIS A 254 -10.13 -14.44 -6.49
CA HIS A 254 -10.75 -14.16 -5.20
C HIS A 254 -10.53 -12.71 -4.75
N HIS A 255 -9.33 -12.15 -4.98
CA HIS A 255 -9.01 -10.77 -4.64
C HIS A 255 -9.29 -9.73 -5.74
N ALA A 256 -9.89 -10.12 -6.88
CA ALA A 256 -10.13 -9.21 -8.00
C ALA A 256 -10.91 -7.96 -7.62
N HIS A 257 -11.87 -8.08 -6.68
CA HIS A 257 -12.67 -6.96 -6.16
C HIS A 257 -11.83 -5.86 -5.49
N LYS A 258 -10.62 -6.18 -5.01
CA LYS A 258 -9.74 -5.21 -4.33
C LYS A 258 -8.37 -5.06 -5.00
N ASN A 259 -8.15 -5.70 -6.14
CA ASN A 259 -6.92 -5.55 -6.93
C ASN A 259 -7.04 -4.30 -7.82
N MET A 260 -6.80 -3.12 -7.25
CA MET A 260 -6.79 -1.86 -7.98
C MET A 260 -5.53 -1.77 -8.87
N PRO A 261 -5.65 -1.73 -10.21
CA PRO A 261 -4.49 -1.64 -11.10
C PRO A 261 -3.70 -0.35 -10.90
N LEU A 262 -2.37 -0.43 -10.90
CA LEU A 262 -1.49 0.75 -10.81
C LEU A 262 -1.80 1.80 -11.91
N ALA A 263 -2.08 1.35 -13.14
CA ALA A 263 -2.44 2.24 -14.25
C ALA A 263 -3.72 3.03 -13.96
N ASP A 264 -4.69 2.41 -13.31
CA ASP A 264 -5.94 3.06 -12.92
C ASP A 264 -5.72 4.04 -11.76
N VAL A 265 -4.85 3.69 -10.80
CA VAL A 265 -4.43 4.64 -9.75
C VAL A 265 -3.78 5.85 -10.41
N LEU A 266 -2.78 5.67 -11.28
CA LEU A 266 -2.12 6.77 -11.99
C LEU A 266 -3.09 7.62 -12.81
N THR A 267 -4.10 7.00 -13.42
CA THR A 267 -5.17 7.69 -14.16
C THR A 267 -6.01 8.56 -13.23
N ALA A 268 -6.29 8.11 -12.00
CA ALA A 268 -6.96 8.92 -11.00
C ALA A 268 -6.12 10.13 -10.55
N PHE A 269 -4.81 10.10 -10.75
CA PHE A 269 -3.88 11.22 -10.55
C PHE A 269 -3.69 12.11 -11.81
N LEU A 270 -4.55 11.99 -12.82
CA LEU A 270 -4.63 12.94 -13.93
C LEU A 270 -5.61 14.08 -13.59
N PRO A 271 -5.30 15.32 -13.97
CA PRO A 271 -6.19 16.47 -13.78
C PRO A 271 -7.49 16.36 -14.60
#